data_AF-A0A352FC14-F1
#
_entry.id   AF-A0A352FC14-F1
#
_cell.length_a   1.000
_cell.length_b   1.000
_cell.length_c   1.000
_cell.angle_alpha   90.00
_cell.angle_beta   90.00
_cell.angle_gamma   90.00
#
_symmetry.space_group_name_H-M   'P 1'
#
loop_
_entity.id
_entity.type
_entity.pdbx_description
1 polymer ?
#
loop_
_entity_poly.entity_id
_entity_poly.type
_entity_poly.pdbx_seq_one_letter_code
_entity_poly.pdbx_strand_id
1 'polypeptide(L)'
;MKWNRSALYFIIPMLVAGNPILSGQTNHLEKKISIDLNGMKLKNALPKIGDSGGFQFSYNSEILPGDSIVSVHASNQTVNQILKNLMGTGYRYKVLGNHIILLPDAPAKRIPKSERNQEYTITGYIYDAQTGAIISSASIYEVEGMFVSATDSRGYYTLTVPGDRDQQVLSYSKAGYLDTLIVVKPKEQPLVNITLTPKPRAAAGNPLPEHAVSSLDERKLVKALVPAKTRITADNIEVVERRWAQVSFLPFIGSNRFVSGLITNRLSLNIFAGYSGGIRGLEMGSFLNVVRNEMYGVQVSGFGNIVGKKSKGVQLSGFFNVDAGSFTGLQSSGFSNVVMDTIRGVQLAGFSNVLRGPM
;
A
#
# COMPACT_ATOMS: atom_id res chain seq x y z
N MET A 1 -15.07 -21.65 43.28
CA MET A 1 -13.63 -21.48 42.98
C MET A 1 -13.48 -20.59 41.75
N LYS A 2 -13.43 -19.27 41.95
CA LYS A 2 -13.43 -18.26 40.89
C LYS A 2 -11.97 -17.90 40.58
N TRP A 3 -11.55 -18.09 39.33
CA TRP A 3 -10.21 -17.75 38.86
C TRP A 3 -10.15 -16.25 38.54
N ASN A 4 -9.30 -15.53 39.28
CA ASN A 4 -9.09 -14.09 39.14
C ASN A 4 -8.04 -13.85 38.03
N ARG A 5 -8.45 -13.19 36.94
CA ARG A 5 -7.56 -12.80 35.83
C ARG A 5 -6.97 -11.42 36.11
N SER A 6 -5.86 -11.37 36.84
CA SER A 6 -5.04 -10.16 36.96
C SER A 6 -4.05 -10.12 35.79
N ALA A 7 -4.37 -9.35 34.75
CA ALA A 7 -3.45 -9.08 33.65
C ALA A 7 -2.37 -8.09 34.11
N LEU A 8 -1.12 -8.55 34.10
CA LEU A 8 0.07 -7.78 34.43
C LEU A 8 0.43 -6.89 33.21
N TYR A 9 0.09 -5.60 33.28
CA TYR A 9 0.52 -4.61 32.28
C TYR A 9 1.93 -4.11 32.64
N PHE A 10 2.95 -4.63 31.96
CA PHE A 10 4.25 -3.95 31.90
C PHE A 10 4.17 -2.83 30.85
N ILE A 11 4.02 -1.60 31.32
CA ILE A 11 4.19 -0.39 30.49
C ILE A 11 5.67 -0.02 30.59
N ILE A 12 6.43 -0.23 29.52
CA ILE A 12 7.77 0.37 29.36
C ILE A 12 7.58 1.68 28.57
N PRO A 13 7.89 2.86 29.14
CA PRO A 13 7.85 4.09 28.38
C PRO A 13 9.13 4.20 27.54
N MET A 14 9.02 4.00 26.23
CA MET A 14 10.12 4.24 25.30
C MET A 14 10.05 5.69 24.83
N LEU A 15 10.99 6.51 25.33
CA LEU A 15 11.19 7.91 24.92
C LEU A 15 11.42 7.96 23.40
N VAL A 16 10.51 8.62 22.66
CA VAL A 16 10.64 8.91 21.24
C VAL A 16 11.19 10.33 21.09
N ALA A 17 12.48 10.46 20.85
CA ALA A 17 13.07 11.69 20.32
C ALA A 17 13.82 11.30 19.03
N GLY A 18 13.14 11.43 17.89
CA GLY A 18 13.72 11.16 16.59
C GLY A 18 13.17 12.16 15.57
N ASN A 19 14.01 13.12 15.16
CA ASN A 19 13.71 14.06 14.10
C ASN A 19 13.24 13.31 12.83
N PRO A 20 12.09 13.64 12.23
CA PRO A 20 11.69 13.00 10.99
C PRO A 20 12.63 13.45 9.86
N ILE A 21 13.49 12.53 9.40
CA ILE A 21 14.12 12.68 8.09
C ILE A 21 13.00 12.63 7.05
N LEU A 22 12.65 13.80 6.49
CA LEU A 22 11.80 13.94 5.31
C LEU A 22 12.55 13.36 4.11
N SER A 23 12.32 12.09 3.80
CA SER A 23 12.62 11.57 2.47
C SER A 23 11.37 11.69 1.61
N GLY A 24 11.44 12.47 0.53
CA GLY A 24 10.35 12.89 -0.34
C GLY A 24 9.34 11.79 -0.68
N GLN A 25 8.13 11.95 -0.16
CA GLN A 25 6.94 11.43 -0.81
C GLN A 25 6.38 12.62 -1.56
N THR A 26 6.29 12.54 -2.89
CA THR A 26 5.65 13.60 -3.69
C THR A 26 4.20 13.66 -3.28
N ASN A 27 3.87 14.63 -2.43
CA ASN A 27 2.49 14.90 -2.10
C ASN A 27 1.88 15.60 -3.33
N HIS A 28 1.10 14.85 -4.12
CA HIS A 28 0.48 15.37 -5.34
C HIS A 28 -0.35 16.63 -5.09
N LEU A 29 -0.89 16.80 -3.86
CA LEU A 29 -1.60 18.02 -3.45
C LEU A 29 -0.68 19.25 -3.35
N GLU A 30 0.60 19.07 -3.04
CA GLU A 30 1.57 20.17 -2.90
C GLU A 30 2.31 20.47 -4.22
N LYS A 31 2.08 19.68 -5.27
CA LYS A 31 2.67 19.94 -6.58
C LYS A 31 2.13 21.25 -7.12
N LYS A 32 3.03 22.12 -7.59
CA LYS A 32 2.67 23.38 -8.22
C LYS A 32 2.41 23.17 -9.71
N ILE A 33 1.30 23.68 -10.20
CA ILE A 33 0.93 23.66 -11.61
C ILE A 33 0.42 25.04 -12.05
N SER A 34 0.47 25.27 -13.36
CA SER A 34 -0.17 26.41 -14.00
C SER A 34 -1.23 25.87 -14.96
N ILE A 35 -2.48 26.29 -14.78
CA ILE A 35 -3.61 25.81 -15.58
C ILE A 35 -4.66 26.91 -15.74
N ASP A 36 -5.26 26.95 -16.91
CA ASP A 36 -6.36 27.84 -17.25
C ASP A 36 -7.57 27.01 -17.70
N LEU A 37 -8.66 27.12 -16.96
CA LEU A 37 -9.93 26.45 -17.22
C LEU A 37 -11.03 27.52 -17.27
N ASN A 38 -11.74 27.57 -18.40
CA ASN A 38 -12.80 28.55 -18.64
C ASN A 38 -14.12 27.83 -18.90
N GLY A 39 -15.08 27.98 -17.97
CA GLY A 39 -16.47 27.56 -18.19
C GLY A 39 -16.63 26.07 -18.52
N MET A 40 -15.85 25.21 -17.86
CA MET A 40 -15.81 23.78 -18.16
C MET A 40 -16.52 22.95 -17.09
N LYS A 41 -17.14 21.84 -17.48
CA LYS A 41 -17.70 20.88 -16.53
C LYS A 41 -16.60 20.30 -15.62
N LEU A 42 -16.86 20.21 -14.32
CA LEU A 42 -15.93 19.70 -13.31
C LEU A 42 -15.35 18.33 -13.70
N LYS A 43 -16.17 17.43 -14.24
CA LYS A 43 -15.73 16.11 -14.73
C LYS A 43 -14.67 16.15 -15.83
N ASN A 44 -14.61 17.24 -16.59
CA ASN A 44 -13.60 17.47 -17.63
C ASN A 44 -12.42 18.30 -17.12
N ALA A 45 -12.64 19.15 -16.11
CA ALA A 45 -11.62 19.95 -15.46
C ALA A 45 -10.64 19.08 -14.65
N LEU A 46 -11.16 18.10 -13.89
CA LEU A 46 -10.34 17.21 -13.05
C LEU A 46 -9.27 16.44 -13.86
N PRO A 47 -9.57 15.76 -14.98
CA PRO A 47 -8.55 15.14 -15.82
C PRO A 47 -7.43 16.10 -16.24
N LYS A 48 -7.76 17.33 -16.69
CA LYS A 48 -6.75 18.32 -17.11
C LYS A 48 -5.81 18.75 -15.98
N ILE A 49 -6.33 18.88 -14.77
CA ILE A 49 -5.54 19.15 -13.56
C ILE A 49 -4.63 17.96 -13.25
N GLY A 50 -5.18 16.75 -13.34
CA GLY A 50 -4.44 15.50 -13.17
C GLY A 50 -3.28 15.38 -14.15
N ASP A 51 -3.54 15.60 -15.44
CA ASP A 51 -2.53 15.53 -16.51
C ASP A 51 -1.41 16.54 -16.29
N SER A 52 -1.75 17.79 -15.95
CA SER A 52 -0.78 18.84 -15.61
C SER A 52 0.04 18.49 -14.36
N GLY A 53 -0.59 17.77 -13.43
CA GLY A 53 -0.01 17.28 -12.19
C GLY A 53 0.71 15.93 -12.30
N GLY A 54 0.58 15.21 -13.41
CA GLY A 54 1.08 13.84 -13.57
C GLY A 54 0.44 12.83 -12.61
N PHE A 55 -0.82 13.02 -12.20
CA PHE A 55 -1.59 12.11 -11.34
C PHE A 55 -3.02 12.01 -11.84
N GLN A 56 -3.83 11.12 -11.26
CA GLN A 56 -5.22 10.95 -11.64
C GLN A 56 -6.16 11.23 -10.47
N PHE A 57 -7.43 11.51 -10.77
CA PHE A 57 -8.46 11.70 -9.76
C PHE A 57 -9.32 10.45 -9.64
N SER A 58 -9.66 10.07 -8.42
CA SER A 58 -10.67 9.05 -8.16
C SER A 58 -11.75 9.60 -7.23
N TYR A 59 -13.01 9.38 -7.62
CA TYR A 59 -14.18 9.89 -6.93
C TYR A 59 -15.43 9.07 -7.25
N ASN A 60 -16.41 9.08 -6.35
CA ASN A 60 -17.74 8.56 -6.65
C ASN A 60 -18.49 9.59 -7.53
N SER A 61 -18.80 9.24 -8.77
CA SER A 61 -19.52 10.10 -9.72
C SER A 61 -20.96 10.43 -9.31
N GLU A 62 -21.59 9.62 -8.45
CA GLU A 62 -22.93 9.92 -7.91
C GLU A 62 -22.90 11.04 -6.88
N ILE A 63 -21.77 11.22 -6.20
CA ILE A 63 -21.62 12.19 -5.10
C ILE A 63 -20.95 13.48 -5.60
N LEU A 64 -20.10 13.39 -6.61
CA LEU A 64 -19.44 14.55 -7.18
C LEU A 64 -20.38 15.29 -8.15
N PRO A 65 -20.56 16.62 -8.05
CA PRO A 65 -21.36 17.41 -8.98
C PRO A 65 -20.58 17.62 -10.29
N GLY A 66 -20.35 16.54 -11.03
CA GLY A 66 -19.46 16.52 -12.20
C GLY A 66 -19.90 17.43 -13.36
N ASP A 67 -21.19 17.77 -13.43
CA ASP A 67 -21.72 18.69 -14.43
C ASP A 67 -21.66 20.18 -14.01
N SER A 68 -21.25 20.49 -12.77
CA SER A 68 -21.01 21.87 -12.35
C SER A 68 -19.98 22.53 -13.25
N ILE A 69 -20.30 23.73 -13.73
CA ILE A 69 -19.40 24.54 -14.52
C ILE A 69 -18.43 25.26 -13.59
N VAL A 70 -17.14 25.09 -13.87
CA VAL A 70 -16.05 25.66 -13.08
C VAL A 70 -15.08 26.41 -13.97
N SER A 71 -14.48 27.46 -13.40
CA SER A 71 -13.39 28.22 -14.00
C SER A 71 -12.28 28.38 -12.97
N VAL A 72 -11.02 28.26 -13.41
CA VAL A 72 -9.86 28.56 -12.57
C VAL A 72 -8.72 29.07 -13.44
N HIS A 73 -8.10 30.16 -12.98
CA HIS A 73 -6.85 30.66 -13.52
C HIS A 73 -5.80 30.53 -12.42
N ALA A 74 -4.88 29.59 -12.60
CA ALA A 74 -3.83 29.32 -11.63
C ALA A 74 -2.47 29.40 -12.30
N SER A 75 -1.56 30.15 -11.70
CA SER A 75 -0.16 30.21 -12.09
C SER A 75 0.72 29.80 -10.90
N ASN A 76 1.46 28.71 -11.06
CA ASN A 76 2.37 28.17 -10.05
C ASN A 76 1.72 27.96 -8.67
N GLN A 77 0.44 27.55 -8.64
CA GLN A 77 -0.31 27.28 -7.41
C GLN A 77 -0.28 25.79 -7.09
N THR A 78 -0.41 25.43 -5.81
CA THR A 78 -0.50 24.03 -5.43
C THR A 78 -1.83 23.44 -5.88
N VAL A 79 -1.82 22.16 -6.24
CA VAL A 79 -3.04 21.41 -6.58
C VAL A 79 -4.09 21.53 -5.46
N ASN A 80 -3.67 21.50 -4.19
CA ASN A 80 -4.56 21.69 -3.04
C ASN A 80 -5.31 23.03 -3.09
N GLN A 81 -4.61 24.12 -3.43
CA GLN A 81 -5.22 25.45 -3.56
C GLN A 81 -6.21 25.49 -4.73
N ILE A 82 -5.82 24.93 -5.88
CA ILE A 82 -6.66 24.86 -7.07
C ILE A 82 -7.95 24.08 -6.78
N LEU A 83 -7.84 22.92 -6.11
CA LEU A 83 -8.99 22.10 -5.75
C LEU A 83 -9.92 22.79 -4.74
N LYS A 84 -9.38 23.47 -3.73
CA LYS A 84 -10.18 24.27 -2.79
C LYS A 84 -10.94 25.39 -3.49
N ASN A 85 -10.33 26.05 -4.48
CA ASN A 85 -10.99 27.10 -5.25
C ASN A 85 -12.08 26.54 -6.17
N LEU A 86 -11.84 25.38 -6.78
CA LEU A 86 -12.79 24.75 -7.70
C LEU A 86 -13.99 24.09 -7.00
N MET A 87 -13.78 23.48 -5.83
CA MET A 87 -14.77 22.62 -5.18
C MET A 87 -15.23 23.11 -3.80
N GLY A 88 -14.64 24.18 -3.28
CA GLY A 88 -14.92 24.71 -1.95
C GLY A 88 -14.45 23.79 -0.82
N THR A 89 -15.13 23.89 0.33
CA THR A 89 -14.81 23.13 1.55
C THR A 89 -15.66 21.87 1.73
N GLY A 90 -16.51 21.53 0.76
CA GLY A 90 -17.39 20.35 0.85
C GLY A 90 -16.66 19.02 0.64
N TYR A 91 -15.37 19.05 0.32
CA TYR A 91 -14.56 17.89 -0.02
C TYR A 91 -13.22 17.89 0.70
N ARG A 92 -12.79 16.69 1.11
CA ARG A 92 -11.45 16.39 1.60
C ARG A 92 -10.68 15.57 0.55
N TYR A 93 -9.37 15.75 0.53
CA TYR A 93 -8.49 15.11 -0.45
C TYR A 93 -7.53 14.14 0.23
N LYS A 94 -7.44 12.91 -0.28
CA LYS A 94 -6.45 11.93 0.17
C LYS A 94 -5.58 11.51 -1.00
N VAL A 95 -4.27 11.56 -0.83
CA VAL A 95 -3.33 11.04 -1.83
C VAL A 95 -3.12 9.55 -1.58
N LEU A 96 -3.32 8.74 -2.62
CA LEU A 96 -3.09 7.29 -2.61
C LEU A 96 -2.37 6.90 -3.89
N GLY A 97 -1.09 6.53 -3.78
CA GLY A 97 -0.26 6.24 -4.95
C GLY A 97 -0.18 7.44 -5.88
N ASN A 98 -0.46 7.22 -7.17
CA ASN A 98 -0.54 8.28 -8.18
C ASN A 98 -1.94 8.90 -8.33
N HIS A 99 -2.80 8.75 -7.31
CA HIS A 99 -4.16 9.27 -7.33
C HIS A 99 -4.41 10.29 -6.21
N ILE A 100 -5.23 11.30 -6.53
CA ILE A 100 -5.90 12.16 -5.54
C ILE A 100 -7.35 11.71 -5.44
N ILE A 101 -7.75 11.30 -4.24
CA ILE A 101 -9.08 10.82 -3.91
C ILE A 101 -9.91 11.99 -3.40
N LEU A 102 -11.06 12.24 -4.01
CA LEU A 102 -12.02 13.24 -3.55
C LEU A 102 -13.07 12.53 -2.71
N LEU A 103 -13.18 12.93 -1.45
CA LEU A 103 -14.15 12.41 -0.50
C LEU A 103 -15.01 13.57 0.00
N PRO A 104 -16.30 13.37 0.27
CA PRO A 104 -17.09 14.36 0.99
C PRO A 104 -16.42 14.73 2.32
N ASP A 105 -16.46 16.01 2.67
CA ASP A 105 -15.94 16.51 3.95
C ASP A 105 -16.89 16.22 5.12
N ALA A 106 -18.05 15.60 4.85
CA ALA A 106 -18.86 14.98 5.89
C ALA A 106 -18.14 13.70 6.37
N PRO A 107 -17.59 13.66 7.59
CA PRO A 107 -17.05 12.43 8.13
C PRO A 107 -18.18 11.39 8.23
N ALA A 108 -17.87 10.14 7.92
CA ALA A 108 -18.81 9.04 8.14
C ALA A 108 -19.35 9.13 9.57
N LYS A 109 -20.68 9.15 9.72
CA LYS A 109 -21.29 9.28 11.05
C LYS A 109 -20.89 8.04 11.84
N ARG A 110 -20.25 8.28 12.99
CA ARG A 110 -19.95 7.19 13.92
C ARG A 110 -21.26 6.64 14.44
N ILE A 111 -21.46 5.34 14.26
CA ILE A 111 -22.64 4.65 14.76
C ILE A 111 -22.46 4.46 16.27
N PRO A 112 -23.45 4.86 17.10
CA PRO A 112 -23.40 4.62 18.54
C PRO A 112 -23.15 3.15 18.85
N LYS A 113 -22.41 2.84 19.94
CA LYS A 113 -22.12 1.46 20.34
C LYS A 113 -23.39 0.59 20.48
N SER A 114 -24.52 1.18 20.83
CA SER A 114 -25.83 0.53 20.97
C SER A 114 -26.47 0.09 19.66
N GLU A 115 -26.12 0.74 18.53
CA GLU A 115 -26.67 0.47 17.19
C GLU A 115 -25.65 -0.17 16.25
N ARG A 116 -24.44 -0.42 16.77
CA ARG A 116 -23.34 -1.01 16.04
C ARG A 116 -23.68 -2.48 15.73
N ASN A 117 -23.96 -2.78 14.45
CA ASN A 117 -23.79 -4.15 13.98
C ASN A 117 -22.29 -4.51 14.11
N GLN A 118 -21.97 -5.70 14.61
CA GLN A 118 -20.58 -6.02 14.95
C GLN A 118 -19.68 -5.89 13.71
N GLU A 119 -20.15 -6.37 12.56
CA GLU A 119 -19.47 -6.31 11.27
C GLU A 119 -20.50 -6.23 10.12
N TYR A 120 -20.11 -5.62 9.01
CA TYR A 120 -20.84 -5.67 7.74
C TYR A 120 -20.02 -6.42 6.71
N THR A 121 -20.69 -7.19 5.86
CA THR A 121 -20.07 -7.91 4.76
C THR A 121 -20.51 -7.29 3.45
N ILE A 122 -19.52 -6.83 2.67
CA ILE A 122 -19.69 -6.27 1.33
C ILE A 122 -19.19 -7.31 0.34
N THR A 123 -19.99 -7.60 -0.68
CA THR A 123 -19.74 -8.63 -1.69
C THR A 123 -19.86 -8.03 -3.07
N GLY A 124 -19.31 -8.69 -4.08
CA GLY A 124 -19.49 -8.24 -5.45
C GLY A 124 -18.55 -8.88 -6.45
N TYR A 125 -18.63 -8.37 -7.67
CA TYR A 125 -17.79 -8.75 -8.80
C TYR A 125 -17.11 -7.54 -9.41
N ILE A 126 -15.92 -7.76 -9.97
CA ILE A 126 -15.17 -6.73 -10.70
C ILE A 126 -15.07 -7.14 -12.17
N TYR A 127 -15.40 -6.21 -13.07
CA TYR A 127 -15.41 -6.42 -14.52
C TYR A 127 -14.48 -5.46 -15.26
N ASP A 128 -14.03 -5.86 -16.42
CA ASP A 128 -13.34 -5.01 -17.37
C ASP A 128 -14.35 -4.11 -18.11
N ALA A 129 -14.13 -2.79 -18.07
CA ALA A 129 -15.07 -1.82 -18.64
C ALA A 129 -15.18 -1.87 -20.17
N GLN A 130 -14.18 -2.43 -20.88
CA GLN A 130 -14.17 -2.50 -22.34
C GLN A 130 -14.75 -3.82 -22.85
N THR A 131 -14.38 -4.93 -22.19
CA THR A 131 -14.72 -6.28 -22.66
C THR A 131 -15.88 -6.91 -21.89
N GLY A 132 -16.22 -6.40 -20.71
CA GLY A 132 -17.18 -7.02 -19.79
C GLY A 132 -16.67 -8.28 -19.10
N ALA A 133 -15.40 -8.67 -19.31
CA ALA A 133 -14.82 -9.86 -18.71
C ALA A 133 -14.64 -9.70 -17.18
N ILE A 134 -14.75 -10.80 -16.43
CA ILE A 134 -14.47 -10.80 -14.99
C ILE A 134 -12.98 -10.58 -14.70
N ILE A 135 -12.68 -9.83 -13.65
CA ILE A 135 -11.32 -9.54 -13.21
C ILE A 135 -11.01 -10.33 -11.93
N SER A 136 -10.18 -11.36 -12.10
CA SER A 136 -9.60 -12.12 -10.98
C SER A 136 -8.38 -11.41 -10.36
N SER A 137 -8.09 -11.72 -9.09
CA SER A 137 -6.95 -11.17 -8.36
C SER A 137 -6.86 -9.64 -8.42
N ALA A 138 -8.01 -8.97 -8.35
CA ALA A 138 -8.10 -7.53 -8.09
C ALA A 138 -8.24 -7.31 -6.59
N SER A 139 -7.78 -6.17 -6.10
CA SER A 139 -7.71 -5.85 -4.68
C SER A 139 -8.79 -4.87 -4.29
N ILE A 140 -9.41 -5.14 -3.15
CA ILE A 140 -10.38 -4.26 -2.50
C ILE A 140 -9.79 -3.83 -1.18
N TYR A 141 -9.60 -2.53 -0.98
CA TYR A 141 -9.00 -1.93 0.21
C TYR A 141 -9.94 -0.91 0.85
N GLU A 142 -10.24 -1.07 2.13
CA GLU A 142 -10.93 -0.04 2.90
C GLU A 142 -9.91 0.96 3.45
N VAL A 143 -10.07 2.21 3.03
CA VAL A 143 -9.04 3.26 3.06
C VAL A 143 -8.67 3.74 4.47
N GLU A 144 -9.50 3.50 5.49
CA GLU A 144 -9.28 4.01 6.84
C GLU A 144 -8.99 2.92 7.90
N GLY A 145 -9.45 1.68 7.70
CA GLY A 145 -9.46 0.61 8.70
C GLY A 145 -8.53 -0.57 8.42
N MET A 146 -7.73 -0.52 7.35
CA MET A 146 -6.78 -1.57 6.96
C MET A 146 -7.43 -2.91 6.60
N PHE A 147 -8.70 -2.90 6.17
CA PHE A 147 -9.40 -4.09 5.72
C PHE A 147 -9.14 -4.31 4.24
N VAL A 148 -8.78 -5.53 3.86
CA VAL A 148 -8.50 -5.89 2.47
C VAL A 148 -9.18 -7.20 2.09
N SER A 149 -9.56 -7.26 0.82
CA SER A 149 -10.01 -8.46 0.14
C SER A 149 -9.39 -8.52 -1.25
N ALA A 150 -9.52 -9.67 -1.90
CA ALA A 150 -9.14 -9.86 -3.28
C ALA A 150 -10.19 -10.70 -3.99
N THR A 151 -10.41 -10.45 -5.28
CA THR A 151 -11.31 -11.26 -6.09
C THR A 151 -10.74 -12.67 -6.32
N ASP A 152 -11.61 -13.67 -6.27
CA ASP A 152 -11.29 -15.06 -6.61
C ASP A 152 -11.11 -15.24 -8.13
N SER A 153 -10.89 -16.49 -8.56
CA SER A 153 -10.74 -16.84 -9.98
C SER A 153 -12.00 -16.57 -10.82
N ARG A 154 -13.15 -16.37 -10.19
CA ARG A 154 -14.44 -16.03 -10.82
C ARG A 154 -14.77 -14.54 -10.69
N GLY A 155 -13.83 -13.74 -10.20
CA GLY A 155 -14.01 -12.30 -10.02
C GLY A 155 -14.83 -11.91 -8.80
N TYR A 156 -15.22 -12.86 -7.94
CA TYR A 156 -16.04 -12.60 -6.75
C TYR A 156 -15.17 -12.20 -5.55
N TYR A 157 -15.62 -11.20 -4.77
CA TYR A 157 -14.97 -10.83 -3.52
C TYR A 157 -15.94 -10.75 -2.34
N THR A 158 -15.38 -10.90 -1.15
CA THR A 158 -16.05 -10.66 0.14
C THR A 158 -15.15 -9.82 1.02
N LEU A 159 -15.63 -8.66 1.48
CA LEU A 159 -14.93 -7.77 2.40
C LEU A 159 -15.77 -7.55 3.65
N THR A 160 -15.23 -7.94 4.80
CA THR A 160 -15.86 -7.70 6.10
C THR A 160 -15.23 -6.48 6.76
N VAL A 161 -16.07 -5.51 7.12
CA VAL A 161 -15.67 -4.23 7.71
C VAL A 161 -16.43 -3.97 9.02
N PRO A 162 -15.87 -3.23 9.97
CA PRO A 162 -16.57 -2.90 11.20
C PRO A 162 -17.79 -2.02 10.94
N GLY A 163 -18.87 -2.26 11.70
CA GLY A 163 -20.07 -1.44 11.63
C GLY A 163 -20.05 -0.18 12.48
N ASP A 164 -18.87 0.41 12.76
CA ASP A 164 -18.77 1.67 13.51
C ASP A 164 -19.08 2.92 12.68
N ARG A 165 -19.30 2.77 11.38
CA ARG A 165 -19.55 3.85 10.44
C ARG A 165 -20.69 3.51 9.51
N ASP A 166 -21.47 4.52 9.17
CA ASP A 166 -22.57 4.41 8.21
C ASP A 166 -22.07 4.28 6.76
N GLN A 167 -20.88 4.80 6.47
CA GLN A 167 -20.23 4.80 5.16
C GLN A 167 -18.78 4.31 5.24
N GLN A 168 -18.34 3.60 4.21
CA GLN A 168 -16.98 3.10 4.03
C GLN A 168 -16.44 3.51 2.67
N VAL A 169 -15.15 3.84 2.61
CA VAL A 169 -14.47 4.19 1.35
C VAL A 169 -13.67 2.98 0.89
N LEU A 170 -14.08 2.38 -0.22
CA LEU A 170 -13.45 1.20 -0.78
C LEU A 170 -12.67 1.57 -2.04
N SER A 171 -11.41 1.16 -2.10
CA SER A 171 -10.55 1.22 -3.28
C SER A 171 -10.52 -0.12 -3.98
N TYR A 172 -10.68 -0.11 -5.29
CA TYR A 172 -10.63 -1.24 -6.20
C TYR A 172 -9.42 -1.02 -7.11
N SER A 173 -8.45 -1.94 -7.07
CA SER A 173 -7.22 -1.81 -7.86
C SER A 173 -6.83 -3.13 -8.51
N LYS A 174 -6.27 -3.03 -9.72
CA LYS A 174 -5.68 -4.15 -10.45
C LYS A 174 -4.51 -3.64 -11.31
N ALA A 175 -3.38 -4.35 -11.27
CA ALA A 175 -2.27 -4.07 -12.17
C ALA A 175 -2.74 -4.06 -13.64
N GLY A 176 -2.35 -3.03 -14.39
CA GLY A 176 -2.81 -2.81 -15.78
C GLY A 176 -4.17 -2.10 -15.92
N TYR A 177 -4.86 -1.80 -14.82
CA TYR A 177 -6.12 -1.05 -14.81
C TYR A 177 -5.96 0.29 -14.09
N LEU A 178 -6.83 1.23 -14.42
CA LEU A 178 -7.06 2.44 -13.61
C LEU A 178 -7.77 2.00 -12.33
N ASP A 179 -7.25 2.44 -11.18
CA ASP A 179 -7.91 2.16 -9.90
C ASP A 179 -9.18 3.03 -9.75
N THR A 180 -10.05 2.67 -8.82
CA THR A 180 -11.28 3.43 -8.55
C THR A 180 -11.62 3.32 -7.08
N LEU A 181 -12.21 4.39 -6.53
CA LEU A 181 -12.75 4.41 -5.19
C LEU A 181 -14.23 4.73 -5.18
N ILE A 182 -14.95 4.04 -4.31
CA ILE A 182 -16.38 4.23 -4.11
C ILE A 182 -16.69 4.39 -2.63
N VAL A 183 -17.71 5.18 -2.35
CA VAL A 183 -18.30 5.28 -1.01
C VAL A 183 -19.46 4.31 -0.97
N VAL A 184 -19.44 3.39 -0.01
CA VAL A 184 -20.47 2.37 0.17
C VAL A 184 -21.13 2.57 1.52
N LYS A 185 -22.44 2.41 1.58
CA LYS A 185 -23.18 2.27 2.84
C LYS A 185 -23.46 0.80 3.09
N PRO A 186 -22.63 0.07 3.87
CA PRO A 186 -22.66 -1.40 3.89
C PRO A 186 -24.01 -1.98 4.35
N LYS A 187 -24.75 -1.24 5.18
CA LYS A 187 -26.09 -1.62 5.64
C LYS A 187 -27.15 -1.55 4.54
N GLU A 188 -27.03 -0.59 3.62
CA GLU A 188 -27.98 -0.36 2.53
C GLU A 188 -27.54 -1.08 1.24
N GLN A 189 -26.23 -1.27 1.05
CA GLN A 189 -25.63 -1.75 -0.20
C GLN A 189 -24.58 -2.85 0.09
N PRO A 190 -25.02 -4.09 0.44
CA PRO A 190 -24.11 -5.20 0.72
C PRO A 190 -23.55 -5.85 -0.55
N LEU A 191 -24.14 -5.60 -1.72
CA LEU A 191 -23.68 -6.08 -3.02
C LEU A 191 -23.24 -4.90 -3.88
N VAL A 192 -21.99 -4.89 -4.33
CA VAL A 192 -21.39 -3.80 -5.07
C VAL A 192 -20.57 -4.35 -6.24
N ASN A 193 -21.09 -4.21 -7.45
CA ASN A 193 -20.35 -4.60 -8.64
C ASN A 193 -19.64 -3.38 -9.21
N ILE A 194 -18.39 -3.55 -9.64
CA ILE A 194 -17.55 -2.47 -10.16
C ILE A 194 -16.97 -2.84 -11.50
N THR A 195 -16.77 -1.84 -12.35
CA THR A 195 -15.99 -1.97 -13.57
C THR A 195 -14.69 -1.20 -13.43
N LEU A 196 -13.59 -1.76 -13.92
CA LEU A 196 -12.29 -1.11 -14.00
C LEU A 196 -11.93 -0.86 -15.46
N THR A 197 -11.39 0.32 -15.73
CA THR A 197 -10.95 0.70 -17.08
C THR A 197 -9.50 0.29 -17.28
N PRO A 198 -9.16 -0.47 -18.35
CA PRO A 198 -7.76 -0.78 -18.67
C PRO A 198 -6.91 0.49 -18.87
N LYS A 199 -5.68 0.49 -18.35
CA LYS A 199 -4.70 1.54 -18.67
C LYS A 199 -4.41 1.50 -20.18
N PRO A 200 -4.32 2.64 -20.87
CA PRO A 200 -3.86 2.68 -22.25
C PRO A 200 -2.50 1.98 -22.35
N ARG A 201 -2.37 1.01 -23.25
CA ARG A 201 -1.09 0.34 -23.49
C ARG A 201 -0.10 1.41 -23.94
N ALA A 202 0.85 1.76 -23.08
CA ALA A 202 1.95 2.65 -23.47
C ALA A 202 2.61 2.04 -24.72
N ALA A 203 2.77 2.84 -25.77
CA ALA A 203 3.56 2.43 -26.93
C ALA A 203 4.91 1.94 -26.42
N ALA A 204 5.31 0.74 -26.85
CA ALA A 204 6.41 -0.03 -26.29
C ALA A 204 7.72 0.77 -26.16
N GLY A 205 7.89 1.45 -25.02
CA GLY A 205 9.19 1.72 -24.43
C GLY A 205 9.51 0.56 -23.50
N ASN A 206 10.75 0.10 -23.50
CA ASN A 206 11.21 -1.06 -22.73
C ASN A 206 10.55 -1.10 -21.34
N PRO A 207 9.85 -2.19 -20.97
CA PRO A 207 9.27 -2.29 -19.64
C PRO A 207 10.40 -2.09 -18.62
N LEU A 208 10.22 -1.13 -17.71
CA LEU A 208 11.04 -1.04 -16.50
C LEU A 208 11.06 -2.44 -15.87
N PRO A 209 12.17 -2.90 -15.28
CA PRO A 209 12.29 -4.27 -14.77
C PRO A 209 11.32 -4.49 -13.59
N GLU A 210 10.08 -4.83 -13.93
CA GLU A 210 8.93 -5.08 -13.04
C GLU A 210 9.00 -6.50 -12.43
N HIS A 211 10.03 -7.27 -12.79
CA HIS A 211 10.15 -8.70 -12.49
C HIS A 211 10.79 -9.02 -11.12
N ALA A 212 11.42 -8.07 -10.44
CA ALA A 212 12.13 -8.38 -9.18
C ALA A 212 11.15 -8.63 -8.01
N VAL A 213 10.10 -7.80 -7.86
CA VAL A 213 9.12 -7.92 -6.75
C VAL A 213 8.18 -9.10 -6.96
N SER A 214 7.68 -9.30 -8.18
CA SER A 214 6.81 -10.43 -8.52
C SER A 214 7.52 -11.78 -8.34
N SER A 215 8.84 -11.86 -8.59
CA SER A 215 9.60 -13.08 -8.34
C SER A 215 9.79 -13.42 -6.85
N LEU A 216 9.74 -12.42 -5.96
CA LEU A 216 9.88 -12.62 -4.52
C LEU A 216 8.64 -13.31 -3.94
N ASP A 217 7.46 -12.83 -4.32
CA ASP A 217 6.17 -13.32 -3.84
C ASP A 217 5.85 -14.75 -4.33
N GLU A 218 6.56 -15.20 -5.36
CA GLU A 218 6.48 -16.54 -5.94
C GLU A 218 7.34 -17.59 -5.24
N ARG A 219 8.26 -17.18 -4.36
CA ARG A 219 9.13 -18.10 -3.60
C ARG A 219 8.30 -18.99 -2.68
N LYS A 220 8.60 -20.29 -2.67
CA LYS A 220 7.89 -21.30 -1.84
C LYS A 220 7.80 -20.88 -0.37
N LEU A 221 8.88 -20.36 0.20
CA LEU A 221 8.93 -19.91 1.60
C LEU A 221 8.02 -18.70 1.85
N VAL A 222 7.97 -17.74 0.93
CA VAL A 222 7.10 -16.56 1.02
C VAL A 222 5.64 -16.98 0.88
N LYS A 223 5.31 -17.84 -0.09
CA LYS A 223 3.96 -18.39 -0.27
C LYS A 223 3.44 -19.17 0.94
N ALA A 224 4.33 -19.85 1.66
CA ALA A 224 3.95 -20.60 2.86
C ALA A 224 3.58 -19.69 4.05
N LEU A 225 4.15 -18.49 4.13
CA LEU A 225 4.00 -17.59 5.29
C LEU A 225 3.09 -16.38 5.02
N VAL A 226 2.97 -15.96 3.75
CA VAL A 226 2.24 -14.76 3.34
C VAL A 226 0.97 -15.14 2.56
N PRO A 227 -0.23 -14.87 3.10
CA PRO A 227 -1.50 -15.16 2.44
C PRO A 227 -1.60 -14.55 1.05
N ALA A 228 -2.26 -15.24 0.12
CA ALA A 228 -2.43 -14.78 -1.26
C ALA A 228 -3.04 -13.37 -1.35
N LYS A 229 -4.08 -13.07 -0.56
CA LYS A 229 -4.70 -11.75 -0.54
C LYS A 229 -3.73 -10.61 -0.13
N THR A 230 -2.77 -10.88 0.75
CA THR A 230 -1.75 -9.90 1.14
C THR A 230 -0.80 -9.62 -0.03
N ARG A 231 -0.35 -10.67 -0.73
CA ARG A 231 0.54 -10.55 -1.90
C ARG A 231 -0.16 -9.85 -3.07
N ILE A 232 -1.35 -10.32 -3.46
CA ILE A 232 -2.19 -9.72 -4.51
C ILE A 232 -2.45 -8.23 -4.23
N THR A 233 -2.79 -7.88 -2.99
CA THR A 233 -2.97 -6.47 -2.58
C THR A 233 -1.70 -5.66 -2.74
N ALA A 234 -0.57 -6.22 -2.33
CA ALA A 234 0.71 -5.57 -2.43
C ALA A 234 1.18 -5.40 -3.90
N ASP A 235 0.75 -6.26 -4.81
CA ASP A 235 1.03 -6.16 -6.25
C ASP A 235 0.12 -5.15 -6.95
N ASN A 236 -1.15 -5.06 -6.54
CA ASN A 236 -2.12 -4.18 -7.20
C ASN A 236 -2.10 -2.74 -6.67
N ILE A 237 -1.61 -2.50 -5.46
CA ILE A 237 -1.67 -1.18 -4.82
C ILE A 237 -0.27 -0.55 -4.78
N GLU A 238 -0.08 0.50 -5.58
CA GLU A 238 1.13 1.31 -5.59
C GLU A 238 1.10 2.36 -4.47
N VAL A 239 1.11 1.92 -3.21
CA VAL A 239 1.09 2.82 -2.05
C VAL A 239 2.25 2.50 -1.13
N VAL A 240 2.98 3.54 -0.75
CA VAL A 240 4.00 3.46 0.29
C VAL A 240 3.49 4.21 1.51
N GLU A 241 2.69 3.55 2.34
CA GLU A 241 2.37 4.07 3.67
C GLU A 241 3.62 3.95 4.55
N ARG A 242 3.89 4.95 5.39
CA ARG A 242 5.01 4.92 6.33
C ARG A 242 4.51 4.81 7.75
N ARG A 243 5.07 3.87 8.50
CA ARG A 243 4.79 3.70 9.93
C ARG A 243 6.08 3.75 10.72
N TRP A 244 5.99 4.31 11.92
CA TRP A 244 7.15 4.44 12.79
C TRP A 244 7.59 3.09 13.36
N ALA A 245 6.63 2.21 13.69
CA ALA A 245 6.91 0.86 14.17
C ALA A 245 5.86 -0.16 13.71
N GLN A 246 6.28 -1.41 13.62
CA GLN A 246 5.40 -2.59 13.56
C GLN A 246 5.84 -3.68 14.53
N VAL A 247 4.87 -4.47 14.97
CA VAL A 247 5.10 -5.77 15.62
C VAL A 247 4.24 -6.80 14.89
N SER A 248 4.83 -7.93 14.53
CA SER A 248 4.14 -9.04 13.89
C SER A 248 4.58 -10.38 14.46
N PHE A 249 3.64 -11.32 14.63
CA PHE A 249 3.97 -12.73 14.80
C PHE A 249 4.11 -13.39 13.45
N LEU A 250 3.11 -13.19 12.59
CA LEU A 250 3.09 -13.57 11.19
C LEU A 250 2.73 -12.36 10.35
N PRO A 251 3.01 -12.37 9.03
CA PRO A 251 2.68 -11.27 8.11
C PRO A 251 1.27 -10.68 8.24
N PHE A 252 0.30 -11.51 8.62
CA PHE A 252 -1.11 -11.17 8.79
C PHE A 252 -1.57 -11.06 10.26
N ILE A 253 -0.73 -11.45 11.22
CA ILE A 253 -0.99 -11.37 12.67
C ILE A 253 -0.04 -10.33 13.26
N GLY A 254 -0.48 -9.08 13.31
CA GLY A 254 0.34 -7.97 13.81
C GLY A 254 -0.34 -6.62 13.66
N SER A 255 0.42 -5.55 13.91
CA SER A 255 -0.07 -4.17 13.79
C SER A 255 -0.48 -3.79 12.36
N ASN A 256 0.14 -4.41 11.35
CA ASN A 256 -0.10 -4.10 9.93
C ASN A 256 -1.03 -5.12 9.23
N ARG A 257 -1.33 -6.26 9.86
CA ARG A 257 -2.28 -7.27 9.34
C ARG A 257 -2.07 -7.55 7.84
N PHE A 258 -3.14 -7.67 7.08
CA PHE A 258 -3.10 -8.04 5.67
C PHE A 258 -2.60 -6.92 4.72
N VAL A 259 -2.34 -5.70 5.21
CA VAL A 259 -1.77 -4.59 4.42
C VAL A 259 -0.25 -4.48 4.57
N SER A 260 0.39 -5.39 5.31
CA SER A 260 1.82 -5.32 5.67
C SER A 260 2.76 -5.12 4.46
N GLY A 261 2.45 -5.70 3.31
CA GLY A 261 3.20 -5.53 2.05
C GLY A 261 3.15 -4.13 1.42
N LEU A 262 2.31 -3.22 1.92
CA LEU A 262 2.21 -1.81 1.50
C LEU A 262 2.98 -0.85 2.42
N ILE A 263 3.35 -1.34 3.61
CA ILE A 263 3.86 -0.48 4.68
C ILE A 263 5.39 -0.47 4.68
N THR A 264 5.97 0.72 4.66
CA THR A 264 7.37 0.94 5.00
C THR A 264 7.50 1.29 6.48
N ASN A 265 8.30 0.53 7.22
CA ASN A 265 8.48 0.73 8.66
C ASN A 265 9.86 1.32 8.98
N ARG A 266 9.94 2.14 10.03
CA ARG A 266 11.25 2.52 10.61
C ARG A 266 11.73 1.48 11.61
N LEU A 267 10.83 0.95 12.43
CA LEU A 267 11.10 -0.15 13.36
C LEU A 267 10.19 -1.34 13.03
N SER A 268 10.73 -2.55 12.98
CA SER A 268 9.98 -3.76 12.66
C SER A 268 10.43 -4.90 13.56
N LEU A 269 9.51 -5.41 14.39
CA LEU A 269 9.75 -6.59 15.21
C LEU A 269 8.89 -7.75 14.73
N ASN A 270 9.52 -8.82 14.24
CA ASN A 270 8.87 -9.99 13.67
C ASN A 270 9.15 -11.23 14.53
N ILE A 271 8.23 -11.57 15.44
CA ILE A 271 8.38 -12.65 16.43
C ILE A 271 8.57 -14.01 15.76
N PHE A 272 7.95 -14.26 14.61
CA PHE A 272 8.25 -15.45 13.82
C PHE A 272 8.62 -15.05 12.39
N ALA A 273 7.68 -14.50 11.62
CA ALA A 273 7.93 -14.05 10.27
C ALA A 273 7.33 -12.67 9.98
N GLY A 274 8.11 -11.83 9.30
CA GLY A 274 7.71 -10.50 8.86
C GLY A 274 7.54 -10.40 7.35
N TYR A 275 6.60 -9.56 6.94
CA TYR A 275 6.43 -9.13 5.56
C TYR A 275 6.19 -7.63 5.57
N SER A 276 6.96 -6.86 4.81
CA SER A 276 6.80 -5.41 4.74
C SER A 276 6.97 -4.88 3.32
N GLY A 277 6.38 -3.73 3.05
CA GLY A 277 6.64 -3.00 1.82
C GLY A 277 8.06 -2.46 1.75
N GLY A 278 8.63 -2.02 2.89
CA GLY A 278 9.96 -1.42 2.97
C GLY A 278 10.47 -1.29 4.40
N ILE A 279 11.77 -1.09 4.58
CA ILE A 279 12.39 -0.76 5.87
C ILE A 279 13.29 0.46 5.74
N ARG A 280 13.17 1.40 6.69
CA ARG A 280 14.00 2.60 6.81
C ARG A 280 14.44 2.81 8.27
N GLY A 281 15.24 1.88 8.78
CA GLY A 281 15.69 1.86 10.17
C GLY A 281 16.12 0.46 10.60
N LEU A 282 15.42 -0.13 11.57
CA LEU A 282 15.75 -1.42 12.16
C LEU A 282 14.63 -2.44 11.93
N GLU A 283 14.99 -3.62 11.45
CA GLU A 283 14.13 -4.79 11.42
C GLU A 283 14.79 -5.97 12.13
N MET A 284 14.06 -6.57 13.07
CA MET A 284 14.50 -7.73 13.86
C MET A 284 13.47 -8.84 13.73
N GLY A 285 13.92 -10.04 13.37
CA GLY A 285 13.05 -11.21 13.22
C GLY A 285 13.62 -12.44 13.91
N SER A 286 12.78 -13.30 14.47
CA SER A 286 13.28 -14.56 15.04
C SER A 286 13.54 -15.63 13.97
N PHE A 287 12.73 -15.69 12.91
CA PHE A 287 12.93 -16.64 11.81
C PHE A 287 13.18 -15.92 10.48
N LEU A 288 12.16 -15.28 9.89
CA LEU A 288 12.26 -14.73 8.55
C LEU A 288 11.81 -13.27 8.47
N ASN A 289 12.59 -12.41 7.81
CA ASN A 289 12.16 -11.07 7.41
C ASN A 289 12.07 -10.98 5.89
N VAL A 290 10.96 -10.45 5.39
CA VAL A 290 10.73 -10.26 3.96
C VAL A 290 10.34 -8.81 3.68
N VAL A 291 11.13 -8.13 2.86
CA VAL A 291 10.92 -6.74 2.45
C VAL A 291 10.71 -6.71 0.93
N ARG A 292 9.52 -6.30 0.48
CA ARG A 292 9.19 -6.34 -0.95
C ARG A 292 9.97 -5.33 -1.78
N ASN A 293 10.13 -4.11 -1.27
CA ASN A 293 10.84 -3.05 -1.97
C ASN A 293 12.25 -2.91 -1.40
N GLU A 294 12.51 -1.79 -0.72
CA GLU A 294 13.85 -1.37 -0.37
C GLU A 294 14.08 -1.47 1.14
N MET A 295 15.31 -1.84 1.51
CA MET A 295 15.79 -1.85 2.89
C MET A 295 16.91 -0.83 3.04
N TYR A 296 16.72 0.13 3.94
CA TYR A 296 17.73 1.09 4.37
C TYR A 296 17.92 1.00 5.88
N GLY A 297 19.09 0.55 6.33
CA GLY A 297 19.43 0.44 7.75
C GLY A 297 19.91 -0.94 8.15
N VAL A 298 19.34 -1.52 9.20
CA VAL A 298 19.78 -2.78 9.81
C VAL A 298 18.65 -3.80 9.75
N GLN A 299 18.93 -4.99 9.26
CA GLN A 299 17.98 -6.10 9.20
C GLN A 299 18.63 -7.36 9.78
N VAL A 300 18.02 -7.91 10.83
CA VAL A 300 18.55 -9.06 11.58
C VAL A 300 17.48 -10.14 11.67
N SER A 301 17.84 -11.39 11.36
CA SER A 301 16.95 -12.54 11.53
C SER A 301 17.66 -13.77 12.09
N GLY A 302 16.92 -14.66 12.76
CA GLY A 302 17.50 -15.95 13.18
C GLY A 302 17.74 -16.92 12.02
N PHE A 303 16.91 -16.91 10.96
CA PHE A 303 17.08 -17.80 9.81
C PHE A 303 17.45 -17.05 8.54
N GLY A 304 16.60 -16.12 8.07
CA GLY A 304 16.92 -15.43 6.82
C GLY A 304 16.25 -14.08 6.58
N ASN A 305 16.90 -13.30 5.73
CA ASN A 305 16.40 -12.02 5.25
C ASN A 305 16.22 -12.07 3.72
N ILE A 306 15.11 -11.52 3.23
CA ILE A 306 14.82 -11.39 1.79
C ILE A 306 14.44 -9.95 1.49
N VAL A 307 15.09 -9.34 0.50
CA VAL A 307 14.73 -8.00 -0.02
C VAL A 307 14.49 -8.08 -1.54
N GLY A 308 13.35 -7.56 -1.98
CA GLY A 308 12.91 -7.66 -3.39
C GLY A 308 13.51 -6.61 -4.32
N LYS A 309 14.08 -5.52 -3.79
CA LYS A 309 14.79 -4.50 -4.57
C LYS A 309 16.15 -4.19 -3.92
N LYS A 310 16.42 -2.90 -3.69
CA LYS A 310 17.70 -2.38 -3.22
C LYS A 310 17.83 -2.47 -1.70
N SER A 311 19.04 -2.83 -1.27
CA SER A 311 19.44 -2.84 0.14
C SER A 311 20.64 -1.95 0.39
N LYS A 312 20.58 -1.12 1.43
CA LYS A 312 21.70 -0.29 1.89
C LYS A 312 21.81 -0.35 3.42
N GLY A 313 22.89 -0.96 3.91
CA GLY A 313 23.21 -1.01 5.33
C GLY A 313 23.74 -2.37 5.77
N VAL A 314 23.18 -2.93 6.85
CA VAL A 314 23.66 -4.16 7.49
C VAL A 314 22.58 -5.24 7.46
N GLN A 315 22.93 -6.43 6.98
CA GLN A 315 22.08 -7.62 7.02
C GLN A 315 22.80 -8.75 7.76
N LEU A 316 22.15 -9.26 8.81
CA LEU A 316 22.64 -10.38 9.60
C LEU A 316 21.58 -11.48 9.66
N SER A 317 21.97 -12.71 9.37
CA SER A 317 21.07 -13.86 9.51
C SER A 317 21.81 -15.12 9.96
N GLY A 318 21.10 -16.07 10.55
CA GLY A 318 21.68 -17.36 10.90
C GLY A 318 21.99 -18.23 9.68
N PHE A 319 21.19 -18.14 8.60
CA PHE A 319 21.33 -19.04 7.44
C PHE A 319 21.54 -18.30 6.13
N PHE A 320 20.61 -17.44 5.71
CA PHE A 320 20.74 -16.76 4.41
C PHE A 320 20.32 -15.29 4.38
N ASN A 321 20.96 -14.52 3.50
CA ASN A 321 20.45 -13.23 3.04
C ASN A 321 20.28 -13.26 1.52
N VAL A 322 19.17 -12.71 1.02
CA VAL A 322 18.91 -12.60 -0.43
C VAL A 322 18.43 -11.21 -0.78
N ASP A 323 19.11 -10.54 -1.71
CA ASP A 323 18.68 -9.30 -2.33
C ASP A 323 18.46 -9.52 -3.84
N ALA A 324 17.24 -9.24 -4.31
CA ALA A 324 16.91 -9.34 -5.72
C ALA A 324 17.38 -8.12 -6.54
N GLY A 325 17.77 -7.03 -5.88
CA GLY A 325 18.40 -5.86 -6.50
C GLY A 325 19.80 -5.59 -5.95
N SER A 326 20.27 -4.35 -6.10
CA SER A 326 21.61 -3.94 -5.67
C SER A 326 21.79 -3.94 -4.15
N PHE A 327 22.94 -4.36 -3.65
CA PHE A 327 23.32 -4.32 -2.24
C PHE A 327 24.47 -3.33 -1.98
N THR A 328 24.39 -2.54 -0.92
CA THR A 328 25.48 -1.66 -0.46
C THR A 328 25.66 -1.75 1.05
N GLY A 329 26.82 -2.22 1.53
CA GLY A 329 27.13 -2.29 2.96
C GLY A 329 27.73 -3.62 3.40
N LEU A 330 27.25 -4.17 4.53
CA LEU A 330 27.76 -5.42 5.11
C LEU A 330 26.65 -6.47 5.20
N GLN A 331 26.89 -7.63 4.62
CA GLN A 331 25.98 -8.77 4.67
C GLN A 331 26.70 -9.96 5.31
N SER A 332 26.09 -10.58 6.32
CA SER A 332 26.64 -11.76 6.99
C SER A 332 25.58 -12.82 7.22
N SER A 333 25.91 -14.07 6.90
CA SER A 333 25.07 -15.23 7.17
C SER A 333 25.88 -16.47 7.52
N GLY A 334 25.26 -17.45 8.19
CA GLY A 334 25.93 -18.72 8.47
C GLY A 334 26.15 -19.60 7.23
N PHE A 335 25.26 -19.54 6.23
CA PHE A 335 25.34 -20.41 5.06
C PHE A 335 25.54 -19.64 3.75
N SER A 336 24.58 -18.82 3.32
CA SER A 336 24.66 -18.18 2.00
C SER A 336 24.14 -16.75 1.91
N ASN A 337 24.89 -15.91 1.21
CA ASN A 337 24.46 -14.59 0.78
C ASN A 337 24.27 -14.58 -0.74
N VAL A 338 23.18 -13.99 -1.24
CA VAL A 338 22.90 -13.89 -2.68
C VAL A 338 22.44 -12.49 -3.04
N VAL A 339 23.14 -11.84 -3.98
CA VAL A 339 22.78 -10.55 -4.56
C VAL A 339 22.61 -10.72 -6.07
N MET A 340 21.44 -10.39 -6.60
CA MET A 340 21.11 -10.69 -8.01
C MET A 340 21.59 -9.62 -9.01
N ASP A 341 21.80 -8.39 -8.55
CA ASP A 341 22.18 -7.25 -9.39
C ASP A 341 23.63 -6.83 -9.12
N THR A 342 23.87 -5.78 -8.34
CA THR A 342 25.21 -5.22 -8.08
C THR A 342 25.56 -5.19 -6.60
N ILE A 343 26.85 -5.25 -6.27
CA ILE A 343 27.30 -5.13 -4.88
C ILE A 343 28.38 -4.07 -4.68
N ARG A 344 28.14 -3.17 -3.72
CA ARG A 344 29.16 -2.27 -3.17
C ARG A 344 29.32 -2.52 -1.67
N GLY A 345 30.12 -3.51 -1.30
CA GLY A 345 30.20 -3.92 0.10
C GLY A 345 30.93 -5.22 0.33
N VAL A 346 30.71 -5.79 1.51
CA VAL A 346 31.30 -7.07 1.94
C VAL A 346 30.19 -8.08 2.18
N GLN A 347 30.33 -9.29 1.63
CA GLN A 347 29.53 -10.45 2.02
C GLN A 347 30.40 -11.45 2.78
N LEU A 348 29.89 -11.96 3.91
CA LEU A 348 30.51 -12.99 4.72
C LEU A 348 29.53 -14.16 4.89
N ALA A 349 29.90 -15.33 4.42
CA ALA A 349 29.08 -16.53 4.51
C ALA A 349 29.95 -17.75 4.77
N GLY A 350 29.46 -18.70 5.56
CA GLY A 350 30.18 -19.94 5.86
C GLY A 350 30.30 -20.88 4.66
N PHE A 351 29.39 -20.80 3.69
CA PHE A 351 29.40 -21.65 2.50
C PHE A 351 29.51 -20.88 1.19
N SER A 352 28.63 -19.92 0.92
CA SER A 352 28.61 -19.26 -0.39
C SER A 352 28.20 -17.79 -0.36
N ASN A 353 28.98 -16.95 -1.03
CA ASN A 353 28.59 -15.59 -1.41
C ASN A 353 28.40 -15.57 -2.93
N VAL A 354 27.19 -15.23 -3.39
CA VAL A 354 26.83 -15.24 -4.81
C VAL A 354 26.45 -13.83 -5.24
N LEU A 355 27.10 -13.35 -6.30
CA LEU A 355 26.72 -12.16 -7.04
C LEU A 355 26.37 -12.59 -8.48
N ARG A 356 25.20 -12.20 -9.00
CA ARG A 356 24.80 -12.53 -10.38
C ARG A 356 25.00 -11.40 -11.40
N GLY A 357 25.12 -10.14 -10.97
CA GLY A 357 25.46 -9.03 -11.86
C GLY A 357 26.87 -8.48 -11.60
N PRO A 358 27.18 -7.27 -12.07
CA PRO A 358 28.54 -6.73 -11.98
C PRO A 358 28.91 -6.30 -10.55
N MET A 359 30.22 -6.36 -10.24
CA MET A 359 30.77 -5.77 -9.00
C MET A 359 30.89 -4.25 -9.11
#